data_AF-A0A1E7NFF8-F1
#
_entry.id   AF-A0A1E7NFF8-F1
#
_cell.length_a   1.000
_cell.length_b   1.000
_cell.length_c   1.000
_cell.angle_alpha   90.00
_cell.angle_beta   90.00
_cell.angle_gamma   90.00
#
_symmetry.space_group_name_H-M   'P 1'
#
loop_
_entity.id
_entity.type
_entity.pdbx_description
1 polymer ?
#
loop_
_entity_poly.entity_id
_entity_poly.type
_entity_poly.pdbx_seq_one_letter_code
_entity_poly.pdbx_strand_id
1 'polypeptide(L)'
;MRQAVNGAGRQARVALVASGTESLRGESAEEVVRRLQDEFTDLRRRMPSGPERTYRQELILAALVRLTPQLEEFDIAAALVSADGGTRLTAYARLYACPEGEFLPALVEAAAEEVLPFAQFWALHAIAAVIDAVGPDSVQLATVRRLRACLARIPQTAVDRIQSLRAILGRLEDAVGGL
;
A
#
# COMPACT_ATOMS: atom_id res chain seq x y z
N MET A 1 20.59 0.38 8.99
CA MET A 1 20.09 1.51 9.82
C MET A 1 19.54 2.66 8.97
N ARG A 2 20.30 3.29 8.04
CA ARG A 2 19.85 4.44 7.22
C ARG A 2 18.59 4.24 6.36
N GLN A 3 18.30 3.03 5.89
CA GLN A 3 17.18 2.76 4.96
C GLN A 3 15.87 2.39 5.67
N ALA A 4 15.92 1.71 6.83
CA ALA A 4 14.76 1.53 7.71
C ALA A 4 14.23 2.90 8.20
N VAL A 5 15.14 3.84 8.45
CA VAL A 5 14.82 5.25 8.73
C VAL A 5 14.09 5.92 7.56
N ASN A 6 14.39 5.57 6.30
CA ASN A 6 13.70 6.13 5.13
C ASN A 6 12.27 5.58 4.97
N GLY A 7 12.04 4.29 5.28
CA GLY A 7 10.72 3.66 5.25
C GLY A 7 9.80 4.20 6.36
N ALA A 8 10.28 4.24 7.59
CA ALA A 8 9.55 4.82 8.72
C ALA A 8 9.27 6.31 8.50
N GLY A 9 10.24 7.08 7.98
CA GLY A 9 10.06 8.48 7.64
C GLY A 9 8.98 8.71 6.58
N ARG A 10 8.85 7.81 5.60
CA ARG A 10 7.78 7.84 4.59
C ARG A 10 6.40 7.62 5.21
N GLN A 11 6.25 6.60 6.05
CA GLN A 11 4.97 6.34 6.74
C GLN A 11 4.58 7.50 7.65
N ALA A 12 5.53 8.03 8.43
CA ALA A 12 5.30 9.16 9.30
C ALA A 12 4.84 10.41 8.53
N ARG A 13 5.45 10.70 7.37
CA ARG A 13 5.00 11.81 6.52
C ARG A 13 3.58 11.62 6.01
N VAL A 14 3.25 10.41 5.52
CA VAL A 14 1.89 10.12 5.03
C VAL A 14 0.87 10.22 6.15
N ALA A 15 1.15 9.66 7.33
CA ALA A 15 0.27 9.77 8.49
C ALA A 15 0.07 11.23 8.93
N LEU A 16 1.16 12.02 8.97
CA LEU A 16 1.08 13.44 9.31
C LEU A 16 0.21 14.22 8.31
N VAL A 17 0.43 14.04 7.00
CA VAL A 17 -0.35 14.73 5.95
C VAL A 17 -1.81 14.27 5.95
N ALA A 18 -2.05 12.98 6.15
CA ALA A 18 -3.41 12.43 6.19
C ALA A 18 -4.23 12.95 7.38
N SER A 19 -3.57 13.28 8.50
CA SER A 19 -4.23 13.85 9.69
C SER A 19 -4.65 15.31 9.54
N GLY A 20 -4.18 16.02 8.49
CA GLY A 20 -4.52 17.42 8.23
C GLY A 20 -5.95 17.60 7.71
N THR A 21 -6.63 18.63 8.20
CA THR A 21 -7.96 19.06 7.72
C THR A 21 -7.83 19.95 6.48
N GLU A 22 -8.11 19.40 5.30
CA GLU A 22 -8.21 20.18 4.07
C GLU A 22 -9.64 20.09 3.55
N SER A 23 -10.31 21.23 3.41
CA SER A 23 -11.71 21.28 2.96
C SER A 23 -11.78 20.89 1.49
N LEU A 24 -12.58 19.85 1.18
CA LEU A 24 -12.93 19.52 -0.19
C LEU A 24 -13.66 20.73 -0.79
N ARG A 25 -13.19 21.21 -1.94
CA ARG A 25 -13.66 22.46 -2.58
C ARG A 25 -15.02 22.29 -3.28
N GLY A 26 -16.01 21.72 -2.60
CA GLY A 26 -17.32 21.39 -3.17
C GLY A 26 -17.31 20.21 -4.15
N GLU A 27 -16.19 19.51 -4.29
CA GLU A 27 -16.07 18.25 -5.05
C GLU A 27 -16.45 17.06 -4.16
N SER A 28 -17.07 16.03 -4.74
CA SER A 28 -17.30 14.74 -4.08
C SER A 28 -15.97 14.00 -3.81
N ALA A 29 -15.96 13.09 -2.83
CA ALA A 29 -14.76 12.31 -2.51
C ALA A 29 -14.30 11.47 -3.72
N GLU A 30 -15.25 10.92 -4.50
CA GLU A 30 -15.02 10.13 -5.69
C GLU A 30 -14.39 10.95 -6.82
N GLU A 31 -14.80 12.21 -7.01
CA GLU A 31 -14.17 13.13 -7.95
C GLU A 31 -12.73 13.43 -7.56
N VAL A 32 -12.47 13.69 -6.28
CA VAL A 32 -11.11 13.95 -5.80
C VAL A 32 -10.24 12.70 -5.94
N VAL A 33 -10.76 11.51 -5.63
CA VAL A 33 -10.04 10.25 -5.85
C VAL A 33 -9.68 10.06 -7.32
N ARG A 34 -10.63 10.22 -8.25
CA ARG A 34 -10.36 10.09 -9.69
C ARG A 34 -9.25 11.06 -10.13
N ARG A 35 -9.33 12.33 -9.70
CA ARG A 35 -8.28 13.32 -9.98
C ARG A 35 -6.91 12.90 -9.43
N LEU A 36 -6.85 12.36 -8.22
CA LEU A 36 -5.60 11.89 -7.60
C LEU A 36 -5.01 10.67 -8.31
N GLN A 37 -5.86 9.76 -8.81
CA GLN A 37 -5.45 8.62 -9.62
C GLN A 37 -4.80 9.09 -10.93
N ASP A 38 -5.46 10.02 -11.63
CA ASP A 38 -4.94 10.63 -12.86
C ASP A 38 -3.63 11.38 -12.58
N GLU A 39 -3.59 12.18 -11.50
CA GLU A 39 -2.39 12.91 -11.08
C GLU A 39 -1.22 11.96 -10.80
N PHE A 40 -1.46 10.82 -10.15
CA PHE A 40 -0.42 9.82 -9.90
C PHE A 40 0.14 9.26 -11.20
N THR A 41 -0.72 8.91 -12.14
CA THR A 41 -0.33 8.39 -13.46
C THR A 41 0.45 9.43 -14.25
N ASP A 42 -0.02 10.68 -14.30
CA ASP A 42 0.62 11.78 -15.02
C ASP A 42 1.95 12.18 -14.40
N LEU A 43 2.03 12.23 -13.07
CA LEU A 43 3.26 12.53 -12.33
C LEU A 43 4.39 11.57 -12.73
N ARG A 44 4.07 10.29 -12.85
CA ARG A 44 5.04 9.25 -13.25
C ARG A 44 5.49 9.35 -14.70
N ARG A 45 4.60 9.78 -15.60
CA ARG A 45 4.91 9.99 -17.02
C ARG A 45 5.81 11.21 -17.22
N ARG A 46 5.54 12.30 -16.50
CA ARG A 46 6.21 13.59 -16.70
C ARG A 46 7.52 13.73 -15.92
N MET A 47 7.67 13.04 -14.80
CA MET A 47 8.84 13.21 -13.92
C MET A 47 9.70 11.94 -13.87
N PRO A 48 11.04 12.08 -14.00
CA PRO A 48 11.95 10.96 -13.80
C PRO A 48 11.91 10.47 -12.34
N SER A 49 12.37 9.25 -12.12
CA SER A 49 12.51 8.68 -10.78
C SER A 49 13.46 9.53 -9.93
N GLY A 50 13.02 9.92 -8.75
CA GLY A 50 13.83 10.70 -7.81
C GLY A 50 13.08 11.07 -6.53
N PRO A 51 13.77 11.71 -5.58
CA PRO A 51 13.20 12.11 -4.29
C PRO A 51 11.98 13.03 -4.43
N GLU A 52 12.03 14.01 -5.34
CA GLU A 52 10.92 14.94 -5.57
C GLU A 52 9.66 14.24 -6.08
N ARG A 53 9.79 13.36 -7.08
CA ARG A 53 8.66 12.57 -7.57
C ARG A 53 8.09 11.69 -6.46
N THR A 54 8.98 11.06 -5.68
CA THR A 54 8.61 10.22 -4.55
C THR A 54 7.82 11.00 -3.51
N TYR A 55 8.25 12.21 -3.16
CA TYR A 55 7.56 13.10 -2.23
C TYR A 55 6.16 13.45 -2.72
N ARG A 56 6.00 13.83 -3.99
CA ARG A 56 4.67 14.10 -4.58
C ARG A 56 3.76 12.87 -4.59
N GLN A 57 4.31 11.68 -4.88
CA GLN A 57 3.56 10.43 -4.77
C GLN A 57 3.11 10.14 -3.33
N GLU A 58 3.92 10.49 -2.32
CA GLU A 58 3.54 10.39 -0.90
C GLU A 58 2.38 11.34 -0.56
N LEU A 59 2.39 12.57 -1.08
CA LEU A 59 1.28 13.52 -0.89
C LEU A 59 -0.02 12.99 -1.48
N ILE A 60 0.02 12.43 -2.68
CA ILE A 60 -1.14 11.81 -3.32
C ILE A 60 -1.67 10.66 -2.47
N LEU A 61 -0.80 9.76 -2.02
CA LEU A 61 -1.23 8.65 -1.17
C LEU A 61 -1.84 9.15 0.15
N ALA A 62 -1.24 10.14 0.79
CA ALA A 62 -1.77 10.70 2.03
C ALA A 62 -3.18 11.29 1.84
N ALA A 63 -3.43 11.93 0.70
CA ALA A 63 -4.77 12.39 0.35
C ALA A 63 -5.75 11.22 0.14
N LEU A 64 -5.34 10.15 -0.53
CA LEU A 64 -6.16 8.94 -0.69
C LEU A 64 -6.48 8.26 0.66
N VAL A 65 -5.49 8.17 1.55
CA VAL A 65 -5.68 7.66 2.92
C VAL A 65 -6.69 8.51 3.68
N ARG A 66 -6.56 9.84 3.61
CA ARG A 66 -7.48 10.78 4.27
C ARG A 66 -8.92 10.67 3.76
N LEU A 67 -9.11 10.38 2.47
CA LEU A 67 -10.43 10.25 1.84
C LEU A 67 -11.14 8.93 2.15
N THR A 68 -10.41 7.93 2.63
CA THR A 68 -10.93 6.58 2.92
C THR A 68 -12.29 6.56 3.66
N PRO A 69 -12.50 7.33 4.74
CA PRO A 69 -13.78 7.31 5.46
C PRO A 69 -14.99 7.79 4.64
N GLN A 70 -14.76 8.44 3.50
CA GLN A 70 -15.80 8.97 2.60
C GLN A 70 -16.02 8.06 1.38
N LEU A 71 -15.33 6.91 1.31
CA LEU A 71 -15.36 5.98 0.17
C LEU A 71 -16.06 4.69 0.57
N GLU A 72 -17.30 4.78 1.06
CA GLU A 72 -18.07 3.61 1.52
C GLU A 72 -18.40 2.63 0.38
N GLU A 73 -18.67 3.14 -0.82
CA GLU A 73 -19.04 2.34 -2.00
C GLU A 73 -17.85 1.94 -2.89
N PHE A 74 -16.61 2.13 -2.42
CA PHE A 74 -15.43 1.82 -3.23
C PHE A 74 -15.22 0.31 -3.40
N ASP A 75 -15.31 -0.18 -4.64
CA ASP A 75 -15.07 -1.59 -4.97
C ASP A 75 -13.57 -1.95 -4.88
N ILE A 76 -13.15 -2.36 -3.68
CA ILE A 76 -11.77 -2.77 -3.38
C ILE A 76 -11.35 -3.95 -4.26
N ALA A 77 -12.23 -4.92 -4.49
CA ALA A 77 -11.91 -6.12 -5.26
C ALA A 77 -11.61 -5.78 -6.72
N ALA A 78 -12.46 -4.99 -7.37
CA ALA A 78 -12.23 -4.51 -8.73
C ALA A 78 -10.97 -3.63 -8.82
N ALA A 79 -10.74 -2.78 -7.81
CA ALA A 79 -9.60 -1.88 -7.80
C ALA A 79 -8.26 -2.62 -7.67
N LEU A 80 -8.18 -3.70 -6.90
CA LEU A 80 -6.96 -4.51 -6.73
C LEU A 80 -6.50 -5.19 -8.02
N VAL A 81 -7.44 -5.56 -8.90
CA VAL A 81 -7.15 -6.21 -10.19
C VAL A 81 -7.08 -5.23 -11.37
N SER A 82 -7.28 -3.93 -11.12
CA SER A 82 -7.26 -2.92 -12.17
C SER A 82 -5.90 -2.84 -12.87
N ALA A 83 -5.92 -2.65 -14.20
CA ALA A 83 -4.71 -2.36 -14.96
C ALA A 83 -4.14 -0.97 -14.63
N ASP A 84 -4.96 -0.03 -14.15
CA ASP A 84 -4.53 1.31 -13.77
C ASP A 84 -3.81 1.33 -12.42
N GLY A 85 -2.60 1.89 -12.42
CA GLY A 85 -1.75 1.93 -11.22
C GLY A 85 -2.24 2.91 -10.15
N GLY A 86 -2.97 3.97 -10.53
CA GLY A 86 -3.61 4.89 -9.58
C GLY A 86 -4.80 4.25 -8.88
N THR A 87 -5.62 3.50 -9.61
CA THR A 87 -6.71 2.70 -9.05
C THR A 87 -6.19 1.67 -8.04
N ARG A 88 -5.15 0.89 -8.40
CA ARG A 88 -4.52 -0.05 -7.45
C ARG A 88 -3.96 0.67 -6.22
N LEU A 89 -3.30 1.82 -6.40
CA LEU A 89 -2.79 2.63 -5.30
C LEU A 89 -3.91 3.08 -4.34
N THR A 90 -5.09 3.37 -4.87
CA THR A 90 -6.27 3.74 -4.08
C THR A 90 -6.73 2.58 -3.20
N ALA A 91 -6.77 1.35 -3.74
CA ALA A 91 -7.07 0.15 -2.96
C ALA A 91 -6.03 -0.08 -1.84
N TYR A 92 -4.75 0.10 -2.13
CA TYR A 92 -3.69 0.00 -1.11
C TYR A 92 -3.85 1.06 -0.01
N ALA A 93 -4.18 2.30 -0.38
CA ALA A 93 -4.46 3.37 0.59
C ALA A 93 -5.66 3.03 1.49
N ARG A 94 -6.75 2.54 0.89
CA ARG A 94 -7.99 2.16 1.57
C ARG A 94 -7.77 1.04 2.58
N LEU A 95 -7.05 -0.01 2.20
CA LEU A 95 -6.73 -1.16 3.06
C LEU A 95 -5.62 -0.86 4.08
N TYR A 96 -4.75 0.12 3.80
CA TYR A 96 -3.80 0.62 4.80
C TYR A 96 -4.50 1.44 5.90
N ALA A 97 -5.47 2.27 5.52
CA ALA A 97 -6.17 3.17 6.43
C ALA A 97 -7.27 2.46 7.23
N CYS A 98 -8.05 1.60 6.57
CA CYS A 98 -9.15 0.84 7.14
C CYS A 98 -8.98 -0.63 6.71
N PRO A 99 -8.23 -1.43 7.48
CA PRO A 99 -7.85 -2.77 7.09
C PRO A 99 -9.05 -3.73 7.10
N GLU A 100 -9.23 -4.47 6.00
CA GLU A 100 -10.33 -5.42 5.81
C GLU A 100 -9.77 -6.79 5.40
N GLY A 101 -9.91 -7.76 6.32
CA GLY A 101 -9.29 -9.08 6.23
C GLY A 101 -9.68 -9.92 5.03
N GLU A 102 -10.91 -9.78 4.56
CA GLU A 102 -11.44 -10.56 3.44
C GLU A 102 -10.67 -10.31 2.13
N PHE A 103 -10.08 -9.12 1.99
CA PHE A 103 -9.30 -8.75 0.80
C PHE A 103 -7.83 -9.16 0.89
N LEU A 104 -7.36 -9.73 2.01
CA LEU A 104 -5.94 -10.08 2.18
C LEU A 104 -5.39 -10.96 1.05
N PRO A 105 -6.06 -12.05 0.60
CA PRO A 105 -5.55 -12.85 -0.50
C PRO A 105 -5.40 -12.05 -1.81
N ALA A 106 -6.42 -11.25 -2.17
CA ALA A 106 -6.40 -10.42 -3.37
C ALA A 106 -5.33 -9.32 -3.30
N LEU A 107 -5.14 -8.72 -2.12
CA LEU A 107 -4.11 -7.71 -1.88
C LEU A 107 -2.71 -8.29 -2.04
N VAL A 108 -2.48 -9.52 -1.56
CA VAL A 108 -1.19 -10.21 -1.69
C VAL A 108 -0.87 -10.53 -3.15
N GLU A 109 -1.87 -10.95 -3.93
CA GLU A 109 -1.70 -11.15 -5.38
C GLU A 109 -1.39 -9.83 -6.10
N ALA A 110 -2.15 -8.77 -5.81
CA ALA A 110 -1.91 -7.45 -6.39
C ALA A 110 -0.49 -6.93 -6.06
N ALA A 111 -0.05 -7.08 -4.81
CA ALA A 111 1.30 -6.70 -4.39
C ALA A 111 2.39 -7.51 -5.10
N ALA A 112 2.16 -8.79 -5.36
CA ALA A 112 3.13 -9.67 -6.01
C ALA A 112 3.32 -9.37 -7.51
N GLU A 113 2.26 -8.92 -8.18
CA GLU A 113 2.31 -8.52 -9.59
C GLU A 113 2.58 -7.01 -9.79
N GLU A 114 2.63 -6.23 -8.71
CA GLU A 114 2.87 -4.78 -8.79
C GLU A 114 4.27 -4.45 -9.30
N VAL A 115 4.34 -3.89 -10.50
CA VAL A 115 5.58 -3.49 -11.17
C VAL A 115 6.09 -2.12 -10.72
N LEU A 116 5.24 -1.30 -10.11
CA LEU A 116 5.57 0.05 -9.68
C LEU A 116 6.21 0.01 -8.26
N PRO A 117 7.52 0.31 -8.09
CA PRO A 117 8.18 0.14 -6.79
C PRO A 117 7.53 0.90 -5.64
N PHE A 118 7.09 2.14 -5.91
CA PHE A 118 6.36 2.95 -4.94
C PHE A 118 5.04 2.31 -4.52
N ALA A 119 4.25 1.81 -5.48
CA ALA A 119 2.96 1.20 -5.17
C ALA A 119 3.13 -0.14 -4.47
N GLN A 120 4.11 -0.96 -4.88
CA GLN A 120 4.40 -2.24 -4.21
C GLN A 120 4.85 -2.03 -2.76
N PHE A 121 5.63 -0.98 -2.48
CA PHE A 121 5.97 -0.61 -1.10
C PHE A 121 4.70 -0.40 -0.26
N TRP A 122 3.73 0.36 -0.77
CA TRP A 122 2.49 0.64 -0.05
C TRP A 122 1.54 -0.55 0.01
N ALA A 123 1.51 -1.40 -1.02
CA ALA A 123 0.78 -2.66 -0.98
C ALA A 123 1.29 -3.57 0.16
N LEU A 124 2.62 -3.67 0.34
CA LEU A 124 3.21 -4.41 1.47
C LEU A 124 2.84 -3.81 2.83
N HIS A 125 2.74 -2.49 2.94
CA HIS A 125 2.28 -1.85 4.17
C HIS A 125 0.79 -2.02 4.43
N ALA A 126 -0.05 -2.04 3.40
CA ALA A 126 -1.44 -2.44 3.51
C ALA A 126 -1.57 -3.90 3.98
N ILE A 127 -0.76 -4.83 3.44
CA ILE A 127 -0.72 -6.23 3.90
C ILE A 127 -0.36 -6.30 5.37
N ALA A 128 0.68 -5.56 5.79
CA ALA A 128 1.08 -5.50 7.20
C ALA A 128 -0.06 -5.02 8.10
N ALA A 129 -0.76 -3.94 7.70
CA ALA A 129 -1.89 -3.39 8.45
C ALA A 129 -3.07 -4.37 8.54
N VAL A 130 -3.41 -5.06 7.43
CA VAL A 130 -4.48 -6.06 7.41
C VAL A 130 -4.15 -7.26 8.30
N ILE A 131 -2.90 -7.76 8.25
CA ILE A 131 -2.44 -8.84 9.13
C ILE A 131 -2.49 -8.42 10.60
N ASP A 132 -2.07 -7.20 10.92
CA ASP A 132 -2.11 -6.67 12.28
C ASP A 132 -3.56 -6.52 12.79
N ALA A 133 -4.52 -6.24 11.90
CA ALA A 133 -5.94 -6.14 12.25
C ALA A 133 -6.64 -7.50 12.44
N VAL A 134 -6.36 -8.50 11.59
CA VAL A 134 -7.00 -9.84 11.70
C VAL A 134 -6.29 -10.81 12.63
N GLY A 135 -5.07 -10.46 13.03
CA GLY A 135 -4.18 -11.33 13.79
C GLY A 135 -3.38 -12.27 12.88
N PRO A 136 -2.08 -12.47 13.14
CA PRO A 136 -1.22 -13.31 12.30
C PRO A 136 -1.64 -14.79 12.29
N ASP A 137 -2.24 -15.30 13.37
CA ASP A 137 -2.76 -16.68 13.47
C ASP A 137 -3.92 -16.95 12.51
N SER A 138 -4.65 -15.91 12.10
CA SER A 138 -5.78 -16.00 11.17
C SER A 138 -5.34 -16.08 9.70
N VAL A 139 -4.05 -15.95 9.42
CA VAL A 139 -3.52 -15.89 8.06
C VAL A 139 -3.31 -17.29 7.48
N GLN A 140 -3.96 -17.56 6.35
CA GLN A 140 -3.88 -18.86 5.69
C GLN A 140 -2.47 -19.19 5.19
N LEU A 141 -2.06 -20.46 5.28
CA LEU A 141 -0.75 -20.95 4.80
C LEU A 141 -0.52 -20.63 3.31
N ALA A 142 -1.57 -20.61 2.47
CA ALA A 142 -1.47 -20.23 1.07
C ALA A 142 -0.96 -18.78 0.91
N THR A 143 -1.45 -17.86 1.73
CA THR A 143 -1.01 -16.47 1.77
C THR A 143 0.47 -16.37 2.17
N VAL A 144 0.89 -17.12 3.19
CA VAL A 144 2.31 -17.17 3.62
C VAL A 144 3.21 -17.67 2.48
N ARG A 145 2.81 -18.75 1.80
CA ARG A 145 3.55 -19.29 0.64
C ARG A 145 3.66 -18.27 -0.48
N ARG A 146 2.59 -17.52 -0.76
CA ARG A 146 2.60 -16.48 -1.79
C ARG A 146 3.52 -15.31 -1.43
N LEU A 147 3.53 -14.88 -0.18
CA LEU A 147 4.45 -13.85 0.32
C LEU A 147 5.92 -14.30 0.20
N ARG A 148 6.24 -15.57 0.51
CA ARG A 148 7.58 -16.15 0.28
C ARG A 148 7.95 -16.16 -1.21
N ALA A 149 7.03 -16.52 -2.09
CA ALA A 149 7.25 -16.49 -3.54
C ALA A 149 7.48 -15.05 -4.05
N CYS A 150 6.76 -14.08 -3.49
CA CYS A 150 6.98 -12.66 -3.77
C CYS A 150 8.40 -12.22 -3.35
N LEU A 151 8.85 -12.61 -2.15
CA LEU A 151 10.19 -12.29 -1.65
C LEU A 151 11.30 -12.79 -2.57
N ALA A 152 11.14 -14.00 -3.12
CA ALA A 152 12.11 -14.60 -4.04
C ALA A 152 12.22 -13.84 -5.38
N ARG A 153 11.20 -13.09 -5.79
CA ARG A 153 11.14 -12.35 -7.05
C ARG A 153 11.56 -10.89 -6.94
N ILE A 154 11.51 -10.29 -5.75
CA ILE A 154 11.89 -8.89 -5.56
C ILE A 154 13.39 -8.71 -5.85
N PRO A 155 13.81 -7.71 -6.66
CA PRO A 155 15.22 -7.45 -6.90
C PRO A 155 15.99 -7.19 -5.60
N GLN A 156 17.19 -7.77 -5.45
CA GLN A 156 18.00 -7.62 -4.23
C GLN A 156 18.36 -6.17 -3.89
N THR A 157 18.33 -5.27 -4.87
CA THR A 157 18.53 -3.82 -4.71
C THR A 157 17.33 -3.11 -4.08
N ALA A 158 16.17 -3.75 -4.01
CA ALA A 158 14.93 -3.22 -3.43
C ALA A 158 14.86 -3.45 -1.91
N VAL A 159 15.87 -2.93 -1.20
CA VAL A 159 16.11 -3.24 0.22
C VAL A 159 14.90 -2.91 1.11
N ASP A 160 14.18 -1.83 0.82
CA ASP A 160 13.00 -1.39 1.57
C ASP A 160 11.85 -2.43 1.50
N ARG A 161 11.48 -2.85 0.30
CA ARG A 161 10.43 -3.84 0.07
C ARG A 161 10.82 -5.21 0.62
N ILE A 162 12.08 -5.61 0.48
CA ILE A 162 12.62 -6.84 1.08
C ILE A 162 12.49 -6.80 2.60
N GLN A 163 12.85 -5.67 3.24
CA GLN A 163 12.74 -5.52 4.68
C GLN A 163 11.28 -5.57 5.15
N SER A 164 10.37 -4.86 4.48
CA SER A 164 8.93 -4.91 4.81
C SER A 164 8.38 -6.33 4.69
N LEU A 165 8.71 -7.05 3.62
CA LEU A 165 8.21 -8.41 3.39
C LEU A 165 8.81 -9.44 4.36
N ARG A 166 10.10 -9.30 4.72
CA ARG A 166 10.72 -10.14 5.76
C ARG A 166 10.11 -9.89 7.13
N ALA A 167 9.80 -8.63 7.47
CA ALA A 167 9.13 -8.31 8.73
C ALA A 167 7.73 -8.93 8.79
N ILE A 168 6.97 -8.89 7.68
CA ILE A 168 5.66 -9.56 7.59
C ILE A 168 5.83 -11.07 7.80
N LEU A 169 6.73 -11.71 7.06
CA LEU A 169 6.94 -13.16 7.14
C LEU A 169 7.42 -13.60 8.53
N GLY A 170 8.33 -12.85 9.17
CA GLY A 170 8.78 -13.15 10.53
C GLY A 170 7.64 -13.16 11.54
N ARG A 171 6.75 -12.15 11.50
CA ARG A 171 5.56 -12.11 12.38
C ARG A 171 4.61 -13.29 12.16
N LEU A 172 4.46 -13.73 10.91
CA LEU A 172 3.62 -14.89 10.57
C LEU A 172 4.27 -16.21 11.00
N GLU A 173 5.58 -16.31 10.91
CA GLU A 173 6.34 -17.48 11.34
C GLU A 173 6.31 -17.61 12.87
N ASP A 174 6.52 -16.52 13.60
CA ASP A 174 6.43 -16.48 15.07
C ASP A 174 5.03 -16.91 15.58
N ALA A 175 3.99 -16.60 14.81
CA ALA A 175 2.59 -16.94 15.11
C ALA A 175 2.25 -18.40 14.75
N VAL A 176 2.67 -18.86 13.58
CA VAL A 176 2.38 -20.20 13.05
C VAL A 176 3.28 -21.27 13.69
N GLY A 177 4.44 -20.91 14.26
CA GLY A 177 5.28 -21.95 14.80
C GLY A 177 6.50 -21.59 15.68
N GLY A 178 6.70 -22.26 16.81
CA GLY A 178 5.94 -23.42 17.30
C GLY A 178 5.71 -24.56 16.29
N LEU A 179 6.42 -24.60 15.16
CA LEU A 179 6.36 -25.62 14.09
C LEU A 179 7.76 -25.83 13.53
#